data_AF-A0A914YQC1-F1
#
_entry.id   AF-A0A914YQC1-F1
#
_cell.length_a   1.000
_cell.length_b   1.000
_cell.length_c   1.000
_cell.angle_alpha   90.00
_cell.angle_beta   90.00
_cell.angle_gamma   90.00
#
_symmetry.space_group_name_H-M   'P 1'
#
loop_
_entity.id
_entity.type
_entity.pdbx_description
1 polymer ?
#
loop_
_entity_poly.entity_id
_entity_poly.type
_entity_poly.pdbx_seq_one_letter_code
_entity_poly.pdbx_strand_id
1 'polypeptide(L)'
;MHSSAARTTWQQLRQIMLDLAEILWRLAEVHLPKLVLLILIITASSHICVLNFVLVFFVSLAVCLPALSGLISLLLTVYLALSTVTRVVYLIHFQNFNSTDLFGPDTKAEDCDIRPDLNNGSTLTPLSTWIGFEFTDAVFEKDIIGLVIVMVVIAIQLSVRYRQRHIRRLRAQEEPAGGLIFPYADPRHFDRSVLDCLMFFFNYGFYKFGLEISMIMMAIVAWARMDILGCIIIVWLFMFALLPRRAIRVLWPIFLLYLAIVLPLQYAMWVGLPEEICLKYPWSDWLIPDPNSNTTILGDNLLKFLDLANYRHPSKDTTSLLVADFFLILIVASQELVFREERSSHPAGDNYSIYSSGDYTLRKNNPTYDFITDQKSFVDYFKVTIFMYGHWITLVMVLVAGLGGTSLFALGYLVLAFWMLWQGNNLYTMKDYRKTLSRWNFLLFYTIVVMFFKISLQVVGCVFLSPLNSGAGCVVRQLLSIICVDEQSCKALATLNTKSDNCIVDVKETRIGFDTMALCFLELK
;
A
#
# COMPACT_ATOMS: atom_id res chain seq x y z
N MET A 1 49.74 30.59 -19.47
CA MET A 1 50.09 30.56 -18.04
C MET A 1 49.00 31.28 -17.25
N HIS A 2 47.95 30.58 -16.83
CA HIS A 2 47.06 31.03 -15.77
C HIS A 2 47.15 29.99 -14.65
N SER A 3 47.58 30.45 -13.48
CA SER A 3 47.83 29.60 -12.32
C SER A 3 46.53 28.95 -11.86
N SER A 4 46.51 27.63 -11.89
CA SER A 4 45.60 26.81 -11.10
C SER A 4 45.97 27.01 -9.63
N ALA A 5 45.44 28.07 -9.01
CA ALA A 5 45.51 28.21 -7.56
C ALA A 5 44.86 26.97 -6.94
N ALA A 6 45.65 26.17 -6.24
CA ALA A 6 45.17 25.01 -5.51
C ALA A 6 44.09 25.49 -4.53
N ARG A 7 42.81 25.18 -4.81
CA ARG A 7 41.73 25.45 -3.87
C ARG A 7 42.10 24.76 -2.56
N THR A 8 42.07 25.50 -1.46
CA THR A 8 42.29 24.91 -0.14
C THR A 8 41.25 23.81 0.09
N THR A 9 41.64 22.74 0.77
CA THR A 9 40.74 21.60 1.09
C THR A 9 39.42 22.08 1.70
N TRP A 10 39.46 23.15 2.50
CA TRP A 10 38.29 23.84 3.05
C TRP A 10 37.35 24.45 2.01
N GLN A 11 37.87 25.07 0.95
CA GLN A 11 37.03 25.63 -0.13
C GLN A 11 36.36 24.52 -0.94
N GLN A 12 37.06 23.41 -1.16
CA GLN A 12 36.49 22.22 -1.81
C GLN A 12 35.39 21.59 -0.95
N LEU A 13 35.65 21.39 0.35
CA LEU A 13 34.66 20.87 1.30
C LEU A 13 33.42 21.77 1.38
N ARG A 14 33.62 23.10 1.46
CA ARG A 14 32.53 24.06 1.48
C ARG A 14 31.68 23.98 0.21
N GLN A 15 32.29 23.85 -0.96
CA GLN A 15 31.55 23.73 -2.22
C GLN A 15 30.72 22.44 -2.25
N ILE A 16 31.32 21.31 -1.87
CA ILE A 16 30.62 20.01 -1.79
C ILE A 16 29.42 20.09 -0.82
N MET A 17 29.59 20.74 0.33
CA MET A 17 28.51 20.93 1.30
C MET A 17 27.38 21.81 0.77
N LEU A 18 27.71 22.84 -0.02
CA LEU A 18 26.71 23.70 -0.66
C LEU A 18 25.92 22.95 -1.72
N ASP A 19 26.60 22.15 -2.56
CA ASP A 19 25.96 21.36 -3.60
C ASP A 19 25.06 20.27 -2.98
N LEU A 20 25.53 19.59 -1.92
CA LEU A 20 24.73 18.64 -1.13
C LEU A 20 23.50 19.32 -0.51
N ALA A 21 23.66 20.52 0.04
CA ALA A 21 22.54 21.27 0.60
C ALA A 21 21.51 21.61 -0.48
N GLU A 22 21.91 22.04 -1.67
CA GLU A 22 20.98 22.31 -2.79
C GLU A 22 20.19 21.06 -3.20
N ILE A 23 20.83 19.89 -3.25
CA ILE A 23 20.17 18.60 -3.51
C ILE A 23 19.15 18.28 -2.41
N LEU A 24 19.53 18.42 -1.14
CA LEU A 24 18.62 18.19 0.00
C LEU A 24 17.41 19.13 -0.03
N TRP A 25 17.61 20.41 -0.35
CA TRP A 25 16.51 21.36 -0.49
C TRP A 25 15.57 21.01 -1.64
N ARG A 26 16.10 20.44 -2.74
CA ARG A 26 15.29 19.99 -3.88
C ARG A 26 14.52 18.72 -3.55
N LEU A 27 15.16 17.75 -2.88
CA LEU A 27 14.51 16.55 -2.37
C LEU A 27 13.35 16.90 -1.42
N ALA A 28 13.60 17.84 -0.50
CA ALA A 28 12.59 18.34 0.43
C ALA A 28 11.40 18.98 -0.30
N GLU A 29 11.64 19.79 -1.33
CA GLU A 29 10.56 20.44 -2.10
C GLU A 29 9.62 19.41 -2.77
N VAL A 30 10.17 18.31 -3.29
CA VAL A 30 9.41 17.27 -4.00
C VAL A 30 8.71 16.30 -3.04
N HIS A 31 9.38 15.87 -1.96
CA HIS A 31 8.89 14.78 -1.10
C HIS A 31 8.17 15.25 0.18
N LEU A 32 8.41 16.47 0.69
CA LEU A 32 7.71 16.95 1.89
C LEU A 32 6.18 16.96 1.80
N PRO A 33 5.55 17.32 0.66
CA PRO A 33 4.09 17.24 0.54
C PRO A 33 3.56 15.81 0.77
N LYS A 34 4.25 14.79 0.25
CA LYS A 34 3.89 13.38 0.42
C LYS A 34 4.10 12.94 1.88
N LEU A 35 5.17 13.44 2.52
CA LEU A 35 5.45 13.19 3.93
C LEU A 35 4.37 13.78 4.84
N VAL A 36 3.88 15.00 4.56
CA VAL A 36 2.78 15.60 5.35
C VAL A 36 1.52 14.74 5.29
N LEU A 37 1.15 14.26 4.11
CA LEU A 37 0.00 13.36 3.94
C LEU A 37 0.19 12.03 4.70
N LEU A 38 1.41 11.47 4.68
CA LEU A 38 1.74 10.26 5.43
C LEU A 38 1.60 10.46 6.95
N ILE A 39 2.14 11.56 7.48
CA ILE A 39 2.04 11.85 8.92
C ILE A 39 0.57 12.04 9.32
N LEU A 40 -0.24 12.72 8.50
CA LEU A 40 -1.68 12.86 8.74
C LEU A 40 -2.39 11.51 8.85
N ILE A 41 -2.10 10.56 7.96
CA ILE A 41 -2.66 9.21 8.03
C ILE A 41 -2.16 8.48 9.27
N ILE A 42 -0.87 8.57 9.61
CA ILE A 42 -0.33 7.95 10.82
C ILE A 42 -1.05 8.49 12.06
N THR A 43 -1.21 9.81 12.19
CA THR A 43 -1.96 10.44 13.28
C THR A 43 -3.41 9.94 13.31
N ALA A 44 -4.11 9.96 12.18
CA ALA A 44 -5.50 9.49 12.09
C ALA A 44 -5.66 7.98 12.38
N SER A 45 -4.62 7.19 12.12
CA SER A 45 -4.58 5.75 12.38
C SER A 45 -4.20 5.39 13.81
N SER A 46 -3.62 6.35 14.55
CA SER A 46 -3.24 6.17 15.96
C SER A 46 -4.42 6.35 16.90
N HIS A 47 -5.38 7.21 16.53
CA HIS A 47 -6.63 7.44 17.25
C HIS A 47 -7.78 7.50 16.24
N ILE A 48 -8.66 6.51 16.30
CA ILE A 48 -9.80 6.39 15.37
C ILE A 48 -10.95 7.21 15.95
N CYS A 49 -11.29 8.31 15.28
CA CYS A 49 -12.39 9.18 15.69
C CYS A 49 -12.97 9.98 14.52
N VAL A 50 -14.14 10.58 14.72
CA VAL A 50 -14.85 11.37 13.70
C VAL A 50 -14.04 12.57 13.22
N LEU A 51 -13.33 13.25 14.12
CA LEU A 51 -12.45 14.36 13.74
C LEU A 51 -11.33 13.88 12.80
N ASN A 52 -10.71 12.73 13.10
CA ASN A 52 -9.66 12.18 12.26
C ASN A 52 -10.20 11.60 10.94
N PHE A 53 -11.48 11.21 10.86
CA PHE A 53 -12.14 10.84 9.59
C PHE A 53 -12.13 11.98 8.58
N VAL A 54 -12.38 13.22 9.03
CA VAL A 54 -12.33 14.41 8.15
C VAL A 54 -10.92 14.60 7.57
N LEU A 55 -9.87 14.30 8.35
CA LEU A 55 -8.49 14.33 7.85
C LEU A 55 -8.26 13.29 6.75
N VAL A 56 -8.69 12.05 6.94
CA VAL A 56 -8.56 10.97 5.95
C VAL A 56 -9.32 11.33 4.67
N PHE A 57 -10.50 11.92 4.79
CA PHE A 57 -11.27 12.41 3.64
C PHE A 57 -10.51 13.50 2.86
N PHE A 58 -9.94 14.50 3.53
CA PHE A 58 -9.13 15.52 2.87
C PHE A 58 -7.85 14.95 2.25
N VAL A 59 -7.19 13.98 2.89
CA VAL A 59 -6.00 13.31 2.34
C VAL A 59 -6.36 12.56 1.05
N SER A 60 -7.46 11.80 1.06
CA SER A 60 -7.95 11.10 -0.14
C SER A 60 -8.20 12.07 -1.30
N LEU A 61 -8.87 13.19 -1.03
CA LEU A 61 -9.15 14.23 -2.02
C LEU A 61 -7.86 14.90 -2.53
N ALA A 62 -6.92 15.20 -1.64
CA ALA A 62 -5.65 15.84 -1.98
C ALA A 62 -4.79 14.99 -2.93
N VAL A 63 -4.79 13.67 -2.73
CA VAL A 63 -4.06 12.71 -3.57
C VAL A 63 -4.70 12.59 -4.96
N CYS A 64 -6.03 12.60 -5.04
CA CYS A 64 -6.73 12.33 -6.30
C CYS A 64 -6.95 13.56 -7.19
N LEU A 65 -7.06 14.75 -6.59
CA LEU A 65 -7.36 16.00 -7.31
C LEU A 65 -6.19 16.99 -7.24
N PRO A 66 -5.09 16.76 -7.99
CA PRO A 66 -3.93 17.64 -7.97
C PRO A 66 -4.25 19.07 -8.44
N ALA A 67 -5.26 19.24 -9.31
CA ALA A 67 -5.71 20.55 -9.79
C ALA A 67 -6.30 21.44 -8.68
N LEU A 68 -6.94 20.84 -7.67
CA LEU A 68 -7.54 21.54 -6.53
C LEU A 68 -6.63 21.53 -5.29
N SER A 69 -5.41 21.05 -5.42
CA SER A 69 -4.47 20.88 -4.30
C SER A 69 -4.26 22.15 -3.48
N GLY A 70 -4.24 23.33 -4.12
CA GLY A 70 -4.17 24.62 -3.43
C GLY A 70 -5.35 24.87 -2.49
N LEU A 71 -6.58 24.72 -3.00
CA LEU A 71 -7.81 24.89 -2.21
C LEU A 71 -7.89 23.85 -1.07
N ILE A 72 -7.60 22.60 -1.38
CA ILE A 72 -7.63 21.49 -0.40
C ILE A 72 -6.61 21.75 0.71
N SER A 73 -5.40 22.20 0.36
CA SER A 73 -4.38 22.54 1.37
C SER A 73 -4.82 23.67 2.29
N LEU A 74 -5.50 24.68 1.76
CA LEU A 74 -6.03 25.79 2.57
C LEU A 74 -7.12 25.30 3.54
N LEU A 75 -8.10 24.56 3.03
CA LEU A 75 -9.17 23.99 3.86
C LEU A 75 -8.61 23.05 4.95
N LEU A 76 -7.64 22.21 4.59
CA LEU A 76 -6.97 21.31 5.53
C LEU A 76 -6.22 22.07 6.63
N THR A 77 -5.51 23.15 6.29
CA THR A 77 -4.81 23.96 7.32
C THR A 77 -5.78 24.65 8.28
N VAL A 78 -6.89 25.19 7.77
CA VAL A 78 -7.94 25.79 8.61
C VAL A 78 -8.56 24.73 9.53
N TYR A 79 -8.84 23.55 8.98
CA TYR A 79 -9.39 22.43 9.74
C TYR A 79 -8.43 21.96 10.84
N LEU A 80 -7.14 21.78 10.53
CA LEU A 80 -6.12 21.38 11.50
C LEU A 80 -5.99 22.41 12.63
N ALA A 81 -6.01 23.70 12.31
CA ALA A 81 -5.97 24.77 13.30
C ALA A 81 -7.21 24.74 14.21
N LEU A 82 -8.41 24.59 13.64
CA LEU A 82 -9.65 24.51 14.42
C LEU A 82 -9.67 23.25 15.31
N SER A 83 -9.39 22.08 14.72
CA SER A 83 -9.40 20.78 15.43
C SER A 83 -8.39 20.76 16.58
N THR A 84 -7.18 21.30 16.38
CA THR A 84 -6.16 21.38 17.45
C THR A 84 -6.60 22.32 18.57
N VAL A 85 -7.08 23.52 18.25
CA VAL A 85 -7.55 24.48 19.26
C VAL A 85 -8.73 23.89 20.04
N THR A 86 -9.71 23.28 19.38
CA THR A 86 -10.86 22.67 20.06
C THR A 86 -10.42 21.56 21.01
N ARG A 87 -9.50 20.67 20.59
CA ARG A 87 -8.98 19.60 21.47
C ARG A 87 -8.20 20.13 22.67
N VAL A 88 -7.36 21.16 22.48
CA VAL A 88 -6.58 21.77 23.57
C VAL A 88 -7.48 22.55 24.53
N VAL A 89 -8.45 23.30 24.03
CA VAL A 89 -9.44 24.01 24.87
C VAL A 89 -10.28 23.01 25.66
N TYR A 90 -10.71 21.92 25.01
CA TYR A 90 -11.44 20.85 25.68
C TYR A 90 -10.60 20.25 26.81
N LEU A 91 -9.33 19.94 26.54
CA LEU A 91 -8.39 19.41 27.54
C LEU A 91 -8.25 20.35 28.75
N ILE A 92 -8.05 21.66 28.52
CA ILE A 92 -7.84 22.61 29.62
C ILE A 92 -9.12 22.83 30.45
N HIS A 93 -10.27 22.95 29.79
CA HIS A 93 -11.51 23.35 30.44
C HIS A 93 -12.22 22.19 31.15
N PHE A 94 -12.18 20.98 30.58
CA PHE A 94 -12.95 19.83 31.06
C PHE A 94 -12.15 18.82 31.88
N GLN A 95 -10.83 18.98 32.01
CA GLN A 95 -10.03 18.15 32.93
C GLN A 95 -10.49 18.24 34.40
N ASN A 96 -11.14 19.34 34.80
CA ASN A 96 -11.60 19.56 36.17
C ASN A 96 -13.10 19.27 36.41
N PHE A 97 -13.87 19.02 35.36
CA PHE A 97 -15.29 18.65 35.47
C PHE A 97 -15.41 17.15 35.20
N ASN A 98 -15.95 16.39 36.16
CA ASN A 98 -16.34 15.00 35.90
C ASN A 98 -17.24 14.99 34.66
N SER A 99 -16.90 14.16 33.68
CA SER A 99 -17.42 14.10 32.31
C SER A 99 -18.93 13.91 32.17
N THR A 100 -19.64 13.69 33.29
CA THR A 100 -21.07 13.42 33.36
C THR A 100 -21.96 14.64 33.12
N ASP A 101 -21.42 15.86 33.20
CA ASP A 101 -22.26 17.06 33.31
C ASP A 101 -22.51 17.80 31.97
N LEU A 102 -21.76 17.50 30.90
CA LEU A 102 -21.86 18.25 29.63
C LEU A 102 -22.60 17.53 28.49
N PHE A 103 -22.57 16.19 28.46
CA PHE A 103 -23.16 15.38 27.38
C PHE A 103 -24.33 14.49 27.84
N GLY A 104 -24.77 14.61 29.09
CA GLY A 104 -25.82 13.79 29.69
C GLY A 104 -25.25 12.68 30.59
N PRO A 105 -26.11 12.01 31.39
CA PRO A 105 -25.66 10.91 32.23
C PRO A 105 -25.12 9.76 31.36
N ASP A 106 -24.06 9.10 31.83
CA ASP A 106 -23.50 7.92 31.16
C ASP A 106 -24.62 6.90 30.89
N THR A 107 -24.85 6.58 29.62
CA THR A 107 -25.82 5.54 29.25
C THR A 107 -25.26 4.19 29.68
N LYS A 108 -26.03 3.49 30.51
CA LYS A 108 -25.68 2.14 30.95
C LYS A 108 -25.93 1.16 29.82
N ALA A 109 -25.10 0.15 29.70
CA ALA A 109 -25.30 -0.94 28.74
C ALA A 109 -26.66 -1.65 28.92
N GLU A 110 -27.25 -1.60 30.11
CA GLU A 110 -28.60 -2.16 30.39
C GLU A 110 -29.72 -1.44 29.65
N ASP A 111 -29.58 -0.15 29.36
CA ASP A 111 -30.59 0.62 28.64
C ASP A 111 -30.58 0.29 27.13
N CYS A 112 -29.55 -0.40 26.65
CA CYS A 112 -29.27 -0.59 25.22
C CYS A 112 -28.74 -1.98 24.87
N ASP A 113 -29.54 -2.76 24.14
CA ASP A 113 -29.22 -4.15 23.75
C ASP A 113 -28.21 -4.26 22.58
N ILE A 114 -27.24 -3.35 22.50
CA ILE A 114 -26.21 -3.32 21.43
C ILE A 114 -24.93 -4.08 21.81
N ARG A 115 -24.68 -4.27 23.11
CA ARG A 115 -23.55 -5.04 23.66
C ARG A 115 -24.02 -5.97 24.78
N PRO A 116 -24.64 -7.11 24.44
CA PRO A 116 -25.10 -8.08 25.43
C PRO A 116 -23.95 -8.78 26.18
N ASP A 117 -22.70 -8.64 25.71
CA ASP A 117 -21.49 -9.17 26.34
C ASP A 117 -20.96 -8.32 27.51
N LEU A 118 -21.43 -7.07 27.66
CA LEU A 118 -21.01 -6.19 28.74
C LEU A 118 -21.80 -6.50 30.02
N ASN A 119 -21.14 -6.45 31.19
CA ASN A 119 -21.81 -6.70 32.47
C ASN A 119 -22.86 -5.63 32.76
N ASN A 120 -23.98 -6.04 33.35
CA ASN A 120 -24.98 -5.16 33.96
C ASN A 120 -24.29 -4.15 34.89
N GLY A 121 -24.34 -2.85 34.52
CA GLY A 121 -23.70 -1.74 35.23
C GLY A 121 -22.47 -1.13 34.54
N SER A 122 -21.99 -1.70 33.43
CA SER A 122 -20.95 -1.07 32.60
C SER A 122 -21.51 0.10 31.78
N THR A 123 -20.72 1.14 31.61
CA THR A 123 -21.06 2.32 30.80
C THR A 123 -20.64 2.11 29.35
N LEU A 124 -21.48 2.55 28.42
CA LEU A 124 -21.16 2.57 26.99
C LEU A 124 -20.08 3.63 26.70
N THR A 125 -19.42 3.53 25.55
CA THR A 125 -18.43 4.56 25.17
C THR A 125 -19.12 5.90 25.01
N PRO A 126 -18.67 6.95 25.71
CA PRO A 126 -19.36 8.23 25.65
C PRO A 126 -19.19 8.92 24.31
N LEU A 127 -20.16 9.74 23.91
CA LEU A 127 -20.18 10.44 22.62
C LEU A 127 -18.94 11.33 22.44
N SER A 128 -18.43 11.90 23.53
CA SER A 128 -17.19 12.68 23.53
C SER A 128 -16.01 11.87 22.99
N THR A 129 -15.85 10.63 23.44
CA THR A 129 -14.76 9.74 22.98
C THR A 129 -14.92 9.36 21.52
N TRP A 130 -16.15 9.10 21.06
CA TRP A 130 -16.44 8.81 19.65
C TRP A 130 -16.11 9.98 18.72
N ILE A 131 -16.45 11.21 19.13
CA ILE A 131 -16.10 12.42 18.37
C ILE A 131 -14.56 12.59 18.31
N GLY A 132 -13.86 12.23 19.38
CA GLY A 132 -12.40 12.33 19.50
C GLY A 132 -11.93 13.25 20.62
N PHE A 133 -12.76 13.45 21.63
CA PHE A 133 -12.45 14.17 22.87
C PHE A 133 -12.29 13.14 23.99
N GLU A 134 -11.13 12.49 24.03
CA GLU A 134 -10.81 11.49 25.04
C GLU A 134 -9.68 11.99 25.96
N PHE A 135 -9.85 11.76 27.26
CA PHE A 135 -8.89 12.12 28.30
C PHE A 135 -8.12 10.87 28.73
N THR A 136 -7.05 10.53 28.01
CA THR A 136 -6.06 9.57 28.50
C THR A 136 -4.65 10.04 28.11
N ASP A 137 -3.67 9.83 29.00
CA ASP A 137 -2.27 10.22 28.76
C ASP A 137 -1.72 9.62 27.45
N ALA A 138 -2.18 8.41 27.11
CA ALA A 138 -1.82 7.72 25.87
C ALA A 138 -2.38 8.38 24.60
N VAL A 139 -3.57 8.98 24.66
CA VAL A 139 -4.18 9.72 23.54
C VAL A 139 -3.51 11.07 23.39
N PHE A 140 -3.20 11.77 24.49
CA PHE A 140 -2.43 13.02 24.46
C PHE A 140 -1.07 12.82 23.77
N GLU A 141 -0.35 11.75 24.14
CA GLU A 141 1.00 11.48 23.62
C GLU A 141 1.00 11.15 22.12
N LYS A 142 -0.06 10.54 21.58
CA LYS A 142 -0.05 10.10 20.18
C LYS A 142 -0.77 11.04 19.23
N ASP A 143 -1.97 11.49 19.60
CA ASP A 143 -2.85 12.24 18.70
C ASP A 143 -2.50 13.74 18.70
N ILE A 144 -2.42 14.38 19.88
CA ILE A 144 -2.09 15.81 19.96
C ILE A 144 -0.64 16.09 19.53
N ILE A 145 0.32 15.27 20.00
CA ILE A 145 1.71 15.39 19.54
C ILE A 145 1.80 15.16 18.02
N GLY A 146 1.08 14.17 17.49
CA GLY A 146 0.98 13.91 16.05
C GLY A 146 0.50 15.14 15.27
N LEU A 147 -0.56 15.80 15.74
CA LEU A 147 -1.07 17.03 15.13
C LEU A 147 -0.08 18.20 15.20
N VAL A 148 0.61 18.38 16.33
CA VAL A 148 1.66 19.41 16.48
C VAL A 148 2.82 19.14 15.51
N ILE A 149 3.26 17.89 15.38
CA ILE A 149 4.30 17.48 14.42
C ILE A 149 3.85 17.81 12.99
N VAL A 150 2.61 17.50 12.62
CA VAL A 150 2.06 17.85 11.30
C VAL A 150 2.17 19.36 11.04
N MET A 151 1.77 20.19 12.00
CA MET A 151 1.83 21.65 11.87
C MET A 151 3.27 22.15 11.69
N VAL A 152 4.23 21.59 12.43
CA VAL A 152 5.66 21.91 12.29
C VAL A 152 6.17 21.51 10.89
N VAL A 153 5.82 20.30 10.41
CA VAL A 153 6.24 19.83 9.09
C VAL A 153 5.61 20.66 7.96
N ILE A 154 4.35 21.09 8.11
CA ILE A 154 3.71 22.04 7.17
C ILE A 154 4.45 23.38 7.17
N ALA A 155 4.84 23.91 8.33
CA ALA A 155 5.63 25.15 8.40
C ALA A 155 7.01 25.00 7.72
N ILE A 156 7.68 23.85 7.89
CA ILE A 156 8.92 23.51 7.17
C ILE A 156 8.68 23.43 5.67
N GLN A 157 7.61 22.77 5.22
CA GLN A 157 7.23 22.66 3.80
C GLN A 157 7.02 24.05 3.18
N LEU A 158 6.29 24.94 3.87
CA LEU A 158 6.08 26.32 3.42
C LEU A 158 7.39 27.09 3.36
N SER A 159 8.26 26.92 4.36
CA SER A 159 9.59 27.55 4.42
C SER A 159 10.49 27.10 3.25
N VAL A 160 10.50 25.80 2.95
CA VAL A 160 11.23 25.22 1.81
C VAL A 160 10.70 25.81 0.50
N ARG A 161 9.38 25.81 0.29
CA ARG A 161 8.75 26.37 -0.92
C ARG A 161 9.05 27.85 -1.08
N TYR A 162 8.99 28.62 0.00
CA TYR A 162 9.31 30.05 0.00
C TYR A 162 10.77 30.29 -0.38
N ARG A 163 11.71 29.58 0.27
CA ARG A 163 13.14 29.66 -0.05
C ARG A 163 13.42 29.34 -1.51
N GLN A 164 12.86 28.25 -2.02
CA GLN A 164 13.04 27.82 -3.41
C GLN A 164 12.54 28.88 -4.40
N ARG A 165 11.33 29.42 -4.17
CA ARG A 165 10.78 30.53 -4.98
C ARG A 165 11.66 31.78 -4.91
N HIS A 166 12.16 32.12 -3.73
CA HIS A 166 13.03 33.28 -3.55
C HIS A 166 14.35 33.15 -4.31
N ILE A 167 15.02 32.00 -4.20
CA ILE A 167 16.30 31.75 -4.89
C ILE A 167 16.12 31.74 -6.41
N ARG A 168 15.03 31.13 -6.93
CA ARG A 168 14.74 31.14 -8.37
C ARG A 168 14.52 32.55 -8.91
N ARG A 169 13.80 33.39 -8.16
CA ARG A 169 13.60 34.81 -8.50
C ARG A 169 14.92 35.58 -8.53
N LEU A 170 15.80 35.35 -7.55
CA LEU A 170 17.13 35.98 -7.52
C LEU A 170 18.04 35.52 -8.68
N ARG A 171 17.97 34.24 -9.05
CA ARG A 171 18.78 33.66 -10.13
C ARG A 171 18.15 33.82 -11.53
N ALA A 172 16.97 34.44 -11.64
CA ALA A 172 16.18 34.52 -12.86
C ALA A 172 16.02 33.16 -13.58
N GLN A 173 15.85 32.08 -12.81
CA GLN A 173 15.67 30.72 -13.31
C GLN A 173 14.18 30.38 -13.41
N GLU A 174 13.77 29.77 -14.51
CA GLU A 174 12.42 29.23 -14.67
C GLU A 174 12.19 28.03 -13.74
N GLU A 175 10.93 27.78 -13.38
CA GLU A 175 10.60 26.60 -12.60
C GLU A 175 10.86 25.34 -13.45
N PRO A 176 11.74 24.42 -12.99
CA PRO A 176 11.99 23.18 -13.71
C PRO A 176 10.70 22.36 -13.83
N ALA A 177 10.58 21.55 -14.88
CA ALA A 177 9.46 20.63 -15.04
C ALA A 177 9.23 19.83 -13.74
N GLY A 178 7.96 19.66 -13.39
CA GLY A 178 7.53 19.14 -12.09
C GLY A 178 8.23 17.82 -11.72
N GLY A 179 8.65 17.69 -10.46
CA GLY A 179 9.14 16.42 -9.92
C GLY A 179 10.61 16.05 -10.18
N LEU A 180 11.35 16.77 -11.05
CA LEU A 180 12.76 16.47 -11.32
C LEU A 180 13.68 16.88 -10.16
N ILE A 181 14.51 15.96 -9.67
CA ILE A 181 15.51 16.23 -8.63
C ILE A 181 16.80 16.78 -9.26
N PHE A 182 17.26 16.16 -10.35
CA PHE A 182 18.49 16.53 -11.07
C PHE A 182 18.17 17.04 -12.48
N PRO A 183 17.93 18.34 -12.69
CA PRO A 183 17.53 18.87 -14.00
C PRO A 183 18.64 18.79 -15.07
N TYR A 184 19.90 18.63 -14.66
CA TYR A 184 21.06 18.59 -15.56
C TYR A 184 21.41 17.18 -16.07
N ALA A 185 20.77 16.14 -15.54
CA ALA A 185 21.05 14.77 -15.94
C ALA A 185 20.38 14.45 -17.29
N ASP A 186 21.17 14.15 -18.32
CA ASP A 186 20.67 13.78 -19.65
C ASP A 186 20.22 12.32 -19.68
N PRO A 187 18.93 12.02 -19.93
CA PRO A 187 18.40 10.65 -19.95
C PRO A 187 19.07 9.74 -20.99
N ARG A 188 19.63 10.31 -22.06
CA ARG A 188 20.23 9.54 -23.17
C ARG A 188 21.57 8.90 -22.80
N HIS A 189 22.21 9.40 -21.75
CA HIS A 189 23.57 9.04 -21.38
C HIS A 189 23.65 8.37 -20.00
N PHE A 190 22.57 7.75 -19.54
CA PHE A 190 22.49 7.09 -18.23
C PHE A 190 23.51 5.96 -18.04
N ASP A 191 24.02 5.39 -19.13
CA ASP A 191 24.95 4.26 -19.13
C ASP A 191 26.42 4.63 -18.95
N ARG A 192 26.76 5.92 -18.98
CA ARG A 192 28.18 6.36 -18.91
C ARG A 192 28.82 6.03 -17.57
N SER A 193 28.11 6.29 -16.47
CA SER A 193 28.61 6.06 -15.12
C SER A 193 27.50 5.60 -14.18
N VAL A 194 27.89 4.97 -13.07
CA VAL A 194 26.94 4.57 -12.02
C VAL A 194 26.20 5.77 -11.45
N LEU A 195 26.87 6.93 -11.36
CA LEU A 195 26.27 8.16 -10.85
C LEU A 195 25.21 8.70 -11.82
N ASP A 196 25.49 8.73 -13.13
CA ASP A 196 24.51 9.14 -14.14
C ASP A 196 23.30 8.20 -14.16
N CYS A 197 23.54 6.90 -13.98
CA CYS A 197 22.50 5.88 -13.85
C CYS A 197 21.62 6.12 -12.61
N LEU A 198 22.23 6.38 -11.45
CA LEU A 198 21.48 6.69 -10.22
C LEU A 198 20.66 7.98 -10.36
N MET A 199 21.23 9.04 -10.95
CA MET A 199 20.50 10.28 -11.23
C MET A 199 19.31 10.05 -12.15
N PHE A 200 19.46 9.19 -13.17
CA PHE A 200 18.37 8.78 -14.03
C PHE A 200 17.26 8.05 -13.26
N PHE A 201 17.61 7.10 -12.39
CA PHE A 201 16.64 6.37 -11.57
C PHE A 201 15.89 7.28 -10.58
N PHE A 202 16.57 8.25 -9.95
CA PHE A 202 15.90 9.21 -9.06
C PHE A 202 14.90 10.12 -9.79
N ASN A 203 15.18 10.49 -11.04
CA ASN A 203 14.29 11.35 -11.84
C ASN A 203 13.18 10.55 -12.55
N TYR A 204 13.52 9.42 -13.16
CA TYR A 204 12.66 8.70 -14.12
C TYR A 204 12.42 7.23 -13.76
N GLY A 205 12.92 6.73 -12.63
CA GLY A 205 12.70 5.35 -12.19
C GLY A 205 11.21 5.03 -12.07
N PHE A 206 10.44 5.90 -11.42
CA PHE A 206 8.98 5.75 -11.33
C PHE A 206 8.28 5.97 -12.67
N TYR A 207 8.80 6.82 -13.56
CA TYR A 207 8.25 6.98 -14.90
C TYR A 207 8.37 5.69 -15.74
N LYS A 208 9.45 4.92 -15.55
CA LYS A 208 9.68 3.64 -16.26
C LYS A 208 8.97 2.47 -15.62
N PHE A 209 9.09 2.30 -14.30
CA PHE A 209 8.62 1.11 -13.56
C PHE A 209 7.37 1.35 -12.71
N GLY A 210 6.71 2.50 -12.85
CA GLY A 210 5.62 2.89 -11.95
C GLY A 210 4.40 1.97 -12.02
N LEU A 211 4.10 1.38 -13.18
CA LEU A 211 2.98 0.43 -13.34
C LEU A 211 3.27 -0.87 -12.59
N GLU A 212 4.48 -1.41 -12.75
CA GLU A 212 4.97 -2.64 -12.11
C GLU A 212 5.03 -2.44 -10.59
N ILE A 213 5.57 -1.30 -10.13
CA ILE A 213 5.58 -0.92 -8.71
C ILE A 213 4.15 -0.82 -8.15
N SER A 214 3.20 -0.31 -8.94
CA SER A 214 1.79 -0.20 -8.52
C SER A 214 1.14 -1.57 -8.35
N MET A 215 1.37 -2.50 -9.30
CA MET A 215 0.85 -3.88 -9.23
C MET A 215 1.47 -4.66 -8.07
N ILE A 216 2.77 -4.47 -7.82
CA ILE A 216 3.46 -5.04 -6.64
C ILE A 216 2.85 -4.49 -5.36
N MET A 217 2.61 -3.18 -5.28
CA MET A 217 1.99 -2.58 -4.10
C MET A 217 0.57 -3.11 -3.87
N MET A 218 -0.22 -3.33 -4.93
CA MET A 218 -1.54 -3.96 -4.82
C MET A 218 -1.45 -5.37 -4.20
N ALA A 219 -0.47 -6.17 -4.61
CA ALA A 219 -0.22 -7.49 -4.04
C ALA A 219 0.24 -7.44 -2.57
N ILE A 220 1.06 -6.45 -2.21
CA ILE A 220 1.49 -6.22 -0.81
C ILE A 220 0.31 -5.81 0.07
N VAL A 221 -0.56 -4.90 -0.41
CA VAL A 221 -1.77 -4.51 0.34
C VAL A 221 -2.72 -5.69 0.48
N ALA A 222 -2.96 -6.46 -0.59
CA ALA A 222 -3.78 -7.67 -0.50
C ALA A 222 -3.21 -8.67 0.51
N TRP A 223 -1.88 -8.80 0.59
CA TRP A 223 -1.20 -9.63 1.59
C TRP A 223 -1.34 -9.10 3.01
N ALA A 224 -1.28 -7.79 3.21
CA ALA A 224 -1.47 -7.19 4.52
C ALA A 224 -2.92 -7.34 5.03
N ARG A 225 -3.91 -7.20 4.14
CA ARG A 225 -5.33 -7.22 4.48
C ARG A 225 -5.91 -8.62 4.68
N MET A 226 -5.71 -9.52 3.71
CA MET A 226 -6.33 -10.87 3.69
C MET A 226 -7.86 -10.88 3.94
N ASP A 227 -8.56 -9.81 3.55
CA ASP A 227 -10.00 -9.57 3.74
C ASP A 227 -10.75 -9.46 2.38
N ILE A 228 -12.05 -9.10 2.41
CA ILE A 228 -12.84 -8.90 1.20
C ILE A 228 -12.30 -7.77 0.30
N LEU A 229 -11.75 -6.71 0.88
CA LEU A 229 -11.16 -5.59 0.12
C LEU A 229 -9.87 -6.05 -0.58
N GLY A 230 -9.08 -6.90 0.08
CA GLY A 230 -7.94 -7.60 -0.51
C GLY A 230 -8.34 -8.47 -1.71
N CYS A 231 -9.44 -9.23 -1.62
CA CYS A 231 -10.00 -9.96 -2.75
C CYS A 231 -10.33 -9.04 -3.93
N ILE A 232 -11.01 -7.92 -3.68
CA ILE A 232 -11.36 -6.94 -4.73
C ILE A 232 -10.10 -6.34 -5.36
N ILE A 233 -9.07 -6.02 -4.56
CA ILE A 233 -7.78 -5.54 -5.07
C ILE A 233 -7.12 -6.59 -5.99
N ILE A 234 -7.17 -7.88 -5.65
CA ILE A 234 -6.65 -8.94 -6.52
C ILE A 234 -7.45 -9.04 -7.83
N VAL A 235 -8.77 -8.84 -7.80
CA VAL A 235 -9.57 -8.81 -9.03
C VAL A 235 -9.15 -7.65 -9.93
N TRP A 236 -8.88 -6.47 -9.37
CA TRP A 236 -8.30 -5.34 -10.12
C TRP A 236 -6.91 -5.67 -10.66
N LEU A 237 -6.04 -6.28 -9.85
CA LEU A 237 -4.70 -6.72 -10.24
C LEU A 237 -4.76 -7.70 -11.41
N PHE A 238 -5.66 -8.67 -11.34
CA PHE A 238 -5.91 -9.64 -12.41
C PHE A 238 -6.32 -8.96 -13.72
N MET A 239 -7.21 -7.97 -13.66
CA MET A 239 -7.61 -7.19 -14.83
C MET A 239 -6.42 -6.43 -15.42
N PHE A 240 -5.60 -5.77 -14.59
CA PHE A 240 -4.44 -5.02 -15.09
C PHE A 240 -3.35 -5.91 -15.66
N ALA A 241 -3.12 -7.08 -15.08
CA ALA A 241 -2.08 -8.00 -15.54
C ALA A 241 -2.39 -8.61 -16.93
N LEU A 242 -3.67 -8.69 -17.30
CA LEU A 242 -4.11 -9.23 -18.60
C LEU A 242 -4.31 -8.17 -19.69
N LEU A 243 -4.49 -6.90 -19.30
CA LEU A 243 -4.81 -5.83 -20.23
C LEU A 243 -3.55 -5.18 -20.82
N PRO A 244 -3.59 -4.72 -22.08
CA PRO A 244 -2.49 -3.93 -22.63
C PRO A 244 -2.42 -2.55 -21.95
N ARG A 245 -1.21 -1.97 -21.86
CA ARG A 245 -0.95 -0.64 -21.27
C ARG A 245 -1.93 0.46 -21.73
N ARG A 246 -2.38 0.42 -22.98
CA ARG A 246 -3.38 1.37 -23.52
C ARG A 246 -4.74 1.25 -22.83
N ALA A 247 -5.22 0.03 -22.59
CA ALA A 247 -6.48 -0.20 -21.90
C ALA A 247 -6.34 0.12 -20.41
N ILE A 248 -5.21 -0.23 -19.79
CA ILE A 248 -4.89 0.13 -18.40
C ILE A 248 -4.98 1.65 -18.21
N ARG A 249 -4.35 2.44 -19.10
CA ARG A 249 -4.40 3.92 -19.04
C ARG A 249 -5.83 4.47 -19.00
N VAL A 250 -6.77 3.85 -19.72
CA VAL A 250 -8.17 4.30 -19.75
C VAL A 250 -8.93 3.91 -18.48
N LEU A 251 -8.63 2.72 -17.92
CA LEU A 251 -9.27 2.22 -16.69
C LEU A 251 -8.65 2.80 -15.41
N TRP A 252 -7.40 3.27 -15.46
CA TRP A 252 -6.65 3.75 -14.31
C TRP A 252 -7.35 4.84 -13.49
N PRO A 253 -7.94 5.91 -14.08
CA PRO A 253 -8.65 6.91 -13.29
C PRO A 253 -9.89 6.35 -12.56
N ILE A 254 -10.53 5.30 -13.10
CA ILE A 254 -11.66 4.63 -12.43
C ILE A 254 -11.16 3.88 -11.20
N PHE A 255 -10.01 3.22 -11.31
CA PHE A 255 -9.40 2.54 -10.17
C PHE A 255 -8.89 3.52 -9.11
N LEU A 256 -8.30 4.65 -9.51
CA LEU A 256 -7.92 5.71 -8.59
C LEU A 256 -9.15 6.27 -7.85
N LEU A 257 -10.27 6.49 -8.55
CA LEU A 257 -11.53 6.92 -7.95
C LEU A 257 -12.09 5.88 -6.97
N TYR A 258 -12.01 4.58 -7.32
CA TYR A 258 -12.37 3.49 -6.43
C TYR A 258 -11.58 3.57 -5.11
N LEU A 259 -10.25 3.68 -5.16
CA LEU A 259 -9.42 3.82 -3.97
C LEU A 259 -9.74 5.09 -3.17
N ALA A 260 -10.03 6.19 -3.87
CA ALA A 260 -10.38 7.47 -3.26
C ALA A 260 -11.67 7.40 -2.42
N ILE A 261 -12.61 6.55 -2.83
CA ILE A 261 -13.88 6.33 -2.13
C ILE A 261 -13.72 5.29 -1.02
N VAL A 262 -13.01 4.19 -1.30
CA VAL A 262 -12.85 3.08 -0.35
C VAL A 262 -12.06 3.50 0.89
N LEU A 263 -10.97 4.28 0.74
CA LEU A 263 -10.15 4.70 1.88
C LEU A 263 -10.94 5.44 2.99
N PRO A 264 -11.69 6.52 2.70
CA PRO A 264 -12.51 7.18 3.71
C PRO A 264 -13.69 6.31 4.16
N LEU A 265 -14.33 5.56 3.25
CA LEU A 265 -15.45 4.67 3.62
C LEU A 265 -14.99 3.64 4.65
N GLN A 266 -13.84 3.02 4.43
CA GLN A 266 -13.26 2.06 5.34
C GLN A 266 -12.98 2.68 6.71
N TYR A 267 -12.34 3.85 6.73
CA TYR A 267 -12.12 4.57 7.99
C TYR A 267 -13.45 4.86 8.71
N ALA A 268 -14.49 5.23 7.98
CA ALA A 268 -15.83 5.44 8.55
C ALA A 268 -16.42 4.15 9.15
N MET A 269 -16.19 2.99 8.52
CA MET A 269 -16.60 1.69 9.09
C MET A 269 -15.86 1.38 10.39
N TRP A 270 -14.58 1.74 10.50
CA TRP A 270 -13.84 1.57 11.76
C TRP A 270 -14.27 2.54 12.86
N VAL A 271 -14.62 3.78 12.51
CA VAL A 271 -15.21 4.75 13.46
C VAL A 271 -16.57 4.27 13.95
N GLY A 272 -17.38 3.70 13.05
CA GLY A 272 -18.71 3.20 13.36
C GLY A 272 -19.70 4.28 13.81
N LEU A 273 -20.87 3.84 14.25
CA LEU A 273 -21.88 4.66 14.89
C LEU A 273 -21.57 4.81 16.39
N PRO A 274 -21.99 5.92 17.03
CA PRO A 274 -21.82 6.09 18.47
C PRO A 274 -22.70 5.12 19.26
N GLU A 275 -22.17 4.58 20.36
CA GLU A 275 -22.86 3.60 21.20
C GLU A 275 -24.06 4.21 21.96
N GLU A 276 -23.97 5.48 22.37
CA GLU A 276 -25.04 6.16 23.15
C GLU A 276 -26.37 6.31 22.41
N ILE A 277 -26.39 6.26 21.07
CA ILE A 277 -27.63 6.37 20.29
C ILE A 277 -28.39 5.02 20.29
N CYS A 278 -27.75 3.94 20.75
CA CYS A 278 -28.37 2.62 20.95
C CYS A 278 -29.02 2.05 19.68
N LEU A 279 -28.41 2.35 18.53
CA LEU A 279 -28.81 1.82 17.23
C LEU A 279 -28.02 0.56 16.92
N LYS A 280 -28.74 -0.54 16.68
CA LYS A 280 -28.14 -1.76 16.15
C LYS A 280 -27.74 -1.56 14.69
N TYR A 281 -26.59 -2.11 14.29
CA TYR A 281 -26.23 -2.13 12.88
C TYR A 281 -27.21 -3.01 12.10
N PRO A 282 -27.56 -2.68 10.85
CA PRO A 282 -28.44 -3.53 10.04
C PRO A 282 -27.92 -4.97 9.92
N TRP A 283 -26.59 -5.13 10.04
CA TRP A 283 -25.95 -6.43 9.94
C TRP A 283 -25.81 -7.22 11.23
N SER A 284 -26.25 -6.73 12.38
CA SER A 284 -26.31 -7.59 13.57
C SER A 284 -27.34 -8.69 13.40
N ASP A 285 -28.51 -8.37 12.83
CA ASP A 285 -29.69 -9.22 12.91
C ASP A 285 -29.61 -10.46 11.99
N TRP A 286 -29.03 -10.31 10.80
CA TRP A 286 -28.83 -11.39 9.81
C TRP A 286 -27.54 -12.23 10.01
N LEU A 287 -26.49 -11.70 10.67
CA LEU A 287 -25.18 -12.35 10.79
C LEU A 287 -24.89 -12.86 12.21
N ILE A 288 -25.59 -12.33 13.22
CA ILE A 288 -25.51 -12.76 14.63
C ILE A 288 -26.93 -13.11 15.11
N PRO A 289 -27.49 -14.27 14.70
CA PRO A 289 -28.88 -14.59 15.00
C PRO A 289 -29.12 -14.92 16.48
N ASP A 290 -28.10 -15.43 17.19
CA ASP A 290 -28.20 -15.85 18.59
C ASP A 290 -26.98 -15.40 19.41
N PRO A 291 -27.12 -14.46 20.37
CA PRO A 291 -26.02 -13.92 21.17
C PRO A 291 -25.41 -14.91 22.19
N ASN A 292 -26.07 -16.04 22.45
CA ASN A 292 -25.68 -17.00 23.51
C ASN A 292 -25.05 -18.30 22.99
N SER A 293 -24.71 -18.38 21.71
CA SER A 293 -24.20 -19.61 21.11
C SER A 293 -22.88 -19.40 20.37
N ASN A 294 -22.20 -20.51 20.05
CA ASN A 294 -20.96 -20.53 19.27
C ASN A 294 -21.11 -19.84 17.88
N THR A 295 -22.33 -19.51 17.43
CA THR A 295 -22.62 -18.74 16.22
C THR A 295 -22.22 -17.27 16.32
N THR A 296 -22.08 -16.72 17.52
CA THR A 296 -21.57 -15.35 17.73
C THR A 296 -20.14 -15.19 17.22
N ILE A 297 -19.24 -16.11 17.60
CA ILE A 297 -17.83 -16.09 17.19
C ILE A 297 -17.71 -16.27 15.66
N LEU A 298 -18.59 -17.08 15.07
CA LEU A 298 -18.68 -17.29 13.63
C LEU A 298 -19.09 -16.00 12.89
N GLY A 299 -20.13 -15.33 13.40
CA GLY A 299 -20.60 -14.04 12.88
C GLY A 299 -19.55 -12.94 13.03
N ASP A 300 -18.89 -12.86 14.19
CA ASP A 300 -17.84 -11.88 14.46
C ASP A 300 -16.62 -12.06 13.53
N ASN A 301 -16.20 -13.30 13.27
CA ASN A 301 -15.13 -13.58 12.30
C ASN A 301 -15.53 -13.23 10.85
N LEU A 302 -16.79 -13.45 10.48
CA LEU A 302 -17.30 -13.08 9.16
C LEU A 302 -17.38 -11.55 8.99
N LEU A 303 -17.86 -10.84 10.01
CA LEU A 303 -17.89 -9.37 10.04
C LEU A 303 -16.48 -8.79 9.89
N LYS A 304 -15.50 -9.39 10.57
CA LYS A 304 -14.09 -8.99 10.45
C LYS A 304 -13.54 -9.23 9.05
N PHE A 305 -13.84 -10.37 8.42
CA PHE A 305 -13.44 -10.62 7.03
C PHE A 305 -14.10 -9.65 6.03
N LEU A 306 -15.35 -9.27 6.28
CA LEU A 306 -16.09 -8.30 5.47
C LEU A 306 -15.70 -6.84 5.76
N ASP A 307 -14.84 -6.60 6.76
CA ASP A 307 -14.43 -5.28 7.25
C ASP A 307 -15.64 -4.38 7.62
N LEU A 308 -16.64 -4.99 8.26
CA LEU A 308 -17.85 -4.32 8.73
C LEU A 308 -17.70 -3.82 10.18
N ALA A 309 -18.35 -2.71 10.50
CA ALA A 309 -18.30 -2.12 11.85
C ALA A 309 -18.97 -3.04 12.87
N ASN A 310 -18.37 -3.18 14.06
CA ASN A 310 -18.95 -3.95 15.15
C ASN A 310 -18.62 -3.28 16.49
N TYR A 311 -19.61 -3.20 17.37
CA TYR A 311 -19.42 -2.68 18.72
C TYR A 311 -18.56 -3.61 19.57
N ARG A 312 -18.66 -4.94 19.45
CA ARG A 312 -17.98 -5.87 20.39
C ARG A 312 -16.46 -5.87 20.28
N HIS A 313 -15.96 -5.83 19.05
CA HIS A 313 -14.53 -5.92 18.76
C HIS A 313 -14.10 -4.69 17.94
N PRO A 314 -13.88 -3.54 18.59
CA PRO A 314 -13.27 -2.40 17.91
C PRO A 314 -11.90 -2.82 17.37
N SER A 315 -11.69 -2.57 16.09
CA SER A 315 -10.56 -3.06 15.30
C SER A 315 -9.24 -2.40 15.75
N LYS A 316 -8.56 -3.00 16.73
CA LYS A 316 -7.34 -2.42 17.34
C LYS A 316 -6.07 -2.46 16.46
N ASP A 317 -6.03 -3.30 15.42
CA ASP A 317 -4.83 -3.51 14.58
C ASP A 317 -4.93 -2.87 13.18
N THR A 318 -5.70 -1.79 13.02
CA THR A 318 -5.97 -1.16 11.71
C THR A 318 -4.95 -0.11 11.27
N THR A 319 -4.03 0.27 12.16
CA THR A 319 -3.01 1.30 11.88
C THR A 319 -2.13 0.93 10.68
N SER A 320 -1.61 -0.31 10.66
CA SER A 320 -0.76 -0.79 9.58
C SER A 320 -1.52 -0.92 8.25
N LEU A 321 -2.81 -1.30 8.32
CA LEU A 321 -3.67 -1.45 7.15
C LEU A 321 -3.94 -0.10 6.48
N LEU A 322 -4.32 0.93 7.25
CA LEU A 322 -4.60 2.26 6.69
C LEU A 322 -3.35 2.87 6.05
N VAL A 323 -2.19 2.69 6.68
CA VAL A 323 -0.91 3.17 6.14
C VAL A 323 -0.56 2.44 4.84
N ALA A 324 -0.79 1.12 4.76
CA ALA A 324 -0.57 0.35 3.55
C ALA A 324 -1.48 0.81 2.39
N ASP A 325 -2.77 1.03 2.66
CA ASP A 325 -3.71 1.56 1.66
C ASP A 325 -3.36 2.98 1.22
N PHE A 326 -2.89 3.81 2.14
CA PHE A 326 -2.42 5.15 1.83
C PHE A 326 -1.23 5.11 0.84
N PHE A 327 -0.25 4.23 1.07
CA PHE A 327 0.84 4.04 0.13
C PHE A 327 0.35 3.56 -1.24
N LEU A 328 -0.64 2.67 -1.27
CA LEU A 328 -1.25 2.22 -2.52
C LEU A 328 -1.90 3.37 -3.29
N ILE A 329 -2.77 4.17 -2.67
CA ILE A 329 -3.40 5.31 -3.36
C ILE A 329 -2.37 6.36 -3.79
N LEU A 330 -1.32 6.58 -3.00
CA LEU A 330 -0.23 7.51 -3.34
C LEU A 330 0.55 7.06 -4.58
N ILE A 331 0.88 5.76 -4.67
CA ILE A 331 1.58 5.18 -5.81
C ILE A 331 0.68 5.20 -7.04
N VAL A 332 -0.58 4.80 -6.91
CA VAL A 332 -1.57 4.79 -8.01
C VAL A 332 -1.83 6.20 -8.55
N ALA A 333 -1.96 7.20 -7.68
CA ALA A 333 -2.10 8.60 -8.07
C ALA A 333 -0.83 9.14 -8.75
N SER A 334 0.35 8.74 -8.28
CA SER A 334 1.60 9.08 -8.94
C SER A 334 1.67 8.46 -10.35
N GLN A 335 1.18 7.23 -10.51
CA GLN A 335 1.14 6.54 -11.80
C GLN A 335 0.12 7.16 -12.76
N GLU A 336 -1.00 7.69 -12.27
CA GLU A 336 -1.95 8.46 -13.08
C GLU A 336 -1.30 9.73 -13.65
N LEU A 337 -0.47 10.42 -12.87
CA LEU A 337 0.29 11.58 -13.38
C LEU A 337 1.26 11.15 -14.48
N VAL A 338 1.97 10.04 -14.30
CA VAL A 338 2.85 9.47 -15.33
C VAL A 338 2.07 9.17 -16.61
N PHE A 339 0.89 8.55 -16.51
CA PHE A 339 0.05 8.25 -17.68
C PHE A 339 -0.44 9.49 -18.43
N ARG A 340 -0.63 10.62 -17.74
CA ARG A 340 -0.99 11.91 -18.36
C ARG A 340 0.19 12.58 -19.06
N GLU A 341 1.39 12.40 -18.54
CA GLU A 341 2.63 12.96 -19.07
C GLU A 341 3.29 12.09 -20.16
N GLU A 342 2.90 10.81 -20.25
CA GLU A 342 3.43 9.86 -21.22
C GLU A 342 3.14 10.29 -22.66
N ARG A 343 4.17 10.81 -23.33
CA ARG A 343 4.14 11.26 -24.72
C ARG A 343 5.40 10.78 -25.44
N SER A 344 5.33 10.61 -26.76
CA SER A 344 6.48 10.21 -27.58
C SER A 344 7.65 11.19 -27.50
N SER A 345 7.38 12.46 -27.19
CA SER A 345 8.39 13.53 -27.03
C SER A 345 8.96 13.63 -25.62
N HIS A 346 8.61 12.73 -24.70
CA HIS A 346 9.09 12.80 -23.31
C HIS A 346 10.61 12.61 -23.26
N PRO A 347 11.37 13.38 -22.43
CA PRO A 347 12.84 13.31 -22.39
C PRO A 347 13.39 11.91 -22.10
N ALA A 348 12.68 11.13 -21.27
CA ALA A 348 13.03 9.74 -20.94
C ALA A 348 12.50 8.70 -21.95
N GLY A 349 12.00 9.14 -23.10
CA GLY A 349 11.48 8.29 -24.18
C GLY A 349 10.11 7.67 -23.89
N ASP A 350 9.70 6.83 -24.85
CA ASP A 350 8.41 6.14 -24.84
C ASP A 350 8.43 4.89 -23.94
N ASN A 351 7.26 4.49 -23.42
CA ASN A 351 7.05 3.31 -22.58
C ASN A 351 6.13 2.26 -23.22
N TYR A 352 5.77 2.41 -24.50
CA TYR A 352 5.10 1.32 -25.22
C TYR A 352 6.03 0.12 -25.44
N SER A 353 5.46 -1.07 -25.38
CA SER A 353 6.21 -2.30 -25.67
C SER A 353 6.64 -2.34 -27.14
N ILE A 354 7.89 -2.74 -27.37
CA ILE A 354 8.49 -2.86 -28.71
C ILE A 354 7.69 -3.86 -29.57
N TYR A 355 7.11 -4.87 -28.93
CA TYR A 355 6.30 -5.92 -29.57
C TYR A 355 4.81 -5.58 -29.71
N SER A 356 4.40 -4.33 -29.43
CA SER A 356 2.99 -3.92 -29.56
C SER A 356 2.45 -4.05 -31.00
N SER A 357 3.32 -4.05 -32.01
CA SER A 357 2.96 -4.24 -33.42
C SER A 357 2.80 -5.71 -33.83
N GLY A 358 3.04 -6.67 -32.92
CA GLY A 358 2.98 -8.10 -33.20
C GLY A 358 4.13 -8.64 -34.06
N ASP A 359 5.12 -7.79 -34.35
CA ASP A 359 6.35 -8.17 -35.04
C ASP A 359 7.43 -8.53 -33.99
N TYR A 360 7.78 -9.81 -33.95
CA TYR A 360 8.75 -10.38 -33.02
C TYR A 360 10.14 -10.56 -33.66
N THR A 361 10.37 -9.98 -34.83
CA THR A 361 11.67 -10.05 -35.51
C THR A 361 12.70 -9.13 -34.85
N LEU A 362 13.96 -9.55 -34.86
CA LEU A 362 15.05 -8.75 -34.31
C LEU A 362 15.27 -7.51 -35.20
N ARG A 363 15.05 -6.31 -34.65
CA ARG A 363 15.28 -5.07 -35.40
C ARG A 363 16.77 -4.91 -35.68
N LYS A 364 17.12 -4.70 -36.96
CA LYS A 364 18.50 -4.51 -37.41
C LYS A 364 19.16 -3.26 -36.82
N ASN A 365 18.37 -2.24 -36.47
CA ASN A 365 18.84 -0.99 -35.87
C ASN A 365 18.44 -0.93 -34.40
N ASN A 366 19.25 -1.52 -33.53
CA ASN A 366 19.08 -1.38 -32.08
C ASN A 366 19.61 0.00 -31.63
N PRO A 367 18.83 0.83 -30.92
CA PRO A 367 19.31 2.13 -30.42
C PRO A 367 20.44 2.01 -29.39
N THR A 368 20.55 0.86 -28.71
CA THR A 368 21.60 0.60 -27.72
C THR A 368 22.74 -0.24 -28.32
N TYR A 369 23.97 0.06 -27.92
CA TYR A 369 25.14 -0.76 -28.27
C TYR A 369 25.10 -2.13 -27.57
N ASP A 370 25.91 -3.07 -28.06
CA ASP A 370 26.06 -4.39 -27.46
C ASP A 370 26.87 -4.30 -26.15
N PHE A 371 26.16 -4.28 -25.02
CA PHE A 371 26.74 -4.25 -23.68
C PHE A 371 27.25 -5.61 -23.18
N ILE A 372 26.98 -6.71 -23.90
CA ILE A 372 27.45 -8.04 -23.52
C ILE A 372 28.92 -8.20 -23.96
N THR A 373 29.20 -7.87 -25.22
CA THR A 373 30.54 -8.02 -25.82
C THR A 373 31.45 -6.84 -25.49
N ASP A 374 30.93 -5.62 -25.49
CA ASP A 374 31.71 -4.38 -25.33
C ASP A 374 31.28 -3.64 -24.06
N GLN A 375 31.88 -4.03 -22.93
CA GLN A 375 31.58 -3.49 -21.61
C GLN A 375 32.36 -2.19 -21.37
N LYS A 376 31.66 -1.05 -21.35
CA LYS A 376 32.28 0.28 -21.28
C LYS A 376 32.22 0.87 -19.88
N SER A 377 31.19 0.51 -19.11
CA SER A 377 30.93 1.03 -17.78
C SER A 377 30.59 -0.07 -16.77
N PHE A 378 30.73 0.23 -15.48
CA PHE A 378 30.27 -0.67 -14.41
C PHE A 378 28.75 -0.93 -14.47
N VAL A 379 27.99 0.02 -15.04
CA VAL A 379 26.56 -0.15 -15.31
C VAL A 379 26.30 -1.32 -16.25
N ASP A 380 27.20 -1.60 -17.20
CA ASP A 380 27.03 -2.70 -18.15
C ASP A 380 27.12 -4.06 -17.46
N TYR A 381 27.96 -4.21 -16.43
CA TYR A 381 28.00 -5.43 -15.61
C TYR A 381 26.68 -5.66 -14.87
N PHE A 382 26.06 -4.59 -14.34
CA PHE A 382 24.74 -4.70 -13.72
C PHE A 382 23.67 -5.08 -14.74
N LYS A 383 23.70 -4.50 -15.95
CA LYS A 383 22.78 -4.87 -17.04
C LYS A 383 22.92 -6.33 -17.43
N VAL A 384 24.15 -6.84 -17.58
CA VAL A 384 24.38 -8.26 -17.85
C VAL A 384 23.77 -9.11 -16.72
N THR A 385 24.00 -8.72 -15.47
CA THR A 385 23.43 -9.43 -14.32
C THR A 385 21.91 -9.49 -14.38
N ILE A 386 21.25 -8.35 -14.61
CA ILE A 386 19.78 -8.25 -14.65
C ILE A 386 19.20 -8.95 -15.88
N PHE A 387 19.66 -8.64 -17.08
CA PHE A 387 19.06 -9.15 -18.32
C PHE A 387 19.44 -10.60 -18.63
N MET A 388 20.64 -11.04 -18.28
CA MET A 388 21.08 -12.41 -18.54
C MET A 388 20.68 -13.37 -17.43
N TYR A 389 20.81 -12.99 -16.15
CA TYR A 389 20.53 -13.89 -15.03
C TYR A 389 19.19 -13.64 -14.34
N GLY A 390 18.52 -12.51 -14.59
CA GLY A 390 17.25 -12.17 -13.93
C GLY A 390 16.19 -13.24 -14.08
N HIS A 391 16.08 -13.87 -15.25
CA HIS A 391 15.10 -14.94 -15.49
C HIS A 391 15.37 -16.22 -14.67
N TRP A 392 16.62 -16.53 -14.32
CA TRP A 392 16.91 -17.65 -13.42
C TRP A 392 16.48 -17.31 -11.99
N ILE A 393 16.73 -16.07 -11.57
CA ILE A 393 16.31 -15.58 -10.25
C ILE A 393 14.79 -15.65 -10.12
N THR A 394 14.04 -15.21 -11.14
CA THR A 394 12.58 -15.27 -11.11
C THR A 394 12.06 -16.72 -11.03
N LEU A 395 12.63 -17.66 -11.79
CA LEU A 395 12.24 -19.07 -11.73
C LEU A 395 12.58 -19.70 -10.37
N VAL A 396 13.70 -19.33 -9.75
CA VAL A 396 14.05 -19.74 -8.39
C VAL A 396 13.02 -19.21 -7.39
N MET A 397 12.58 -17.95 -7.52
CA MET A 397 11.56 -17.38 -6.63
C MET A 397 10.19 -18.07 -6.77
N VAL A 398 9.81 -18.45 -7.99
CA VAL A 398 8.61 -19.26 -8.24
C VAL A 398 8.76 -20.66 -7.63
N LEU A 399 9.94 -21.27 -7.72
CA LEU A 399 10.23 -22.55 -7.08
C LEU A 399 10.17 -22.43 -5.54
N VAL A 400 10.69 -21.34 -4.96
CA VAL A 400 10.59 -21.06 -3.52
C VAL A 400 9.13 -20.93 -3.09
N ALA A 401 8.27 -20.29 -3.89
CA ALA A 401 6.83 -20.24 -3.62
C ALA A 401 6.18 -21.63 -3.67
N GLY A 402 6.63 -22.52 -4.56
CA GLY A 402 6.20 -23.92 -4.59
C GLY A 402 6.75 -24.79 -3.45
N LEU A 403 7.93 -24.49 -2.93
CA LEU A 403 8.54 -25.20 -1.79
C LEU A 403 8.03 -24.69 -0.43
N GLY A 404 7.46 -23.48 -0.39
CA GLY A 404 6.93 -22.86 0.82
C GLY A 404 5.64 -23.50 1.36
N GLY A 405 5.12 -24.54 0.70
CA GLY A 405 3.89 -25.22 1.10
C GLY A 405 3.78 -26.66 0.56
N THR A 406 2.77 -27.38 1.04
CA THR A 406 2.41 -28.74 0.62
C THR A 406 1.04 -28.82 -0.05
N SER A 407 0.36 -27.69 -0.21
CA SER A 407 -0.96 -27.53 -0.83
C SER A 407 -0.94 -27.81 -2.32
N LEU A 408 -2.13 -28.03 -2.87
CA LEU A 408 -2.36 -28.16 -4.31
C LEU A 408 -1.82 -26.93 -5.08
N PHE A 409 -1.92 -25.74 -4.50
CA PHE A 409 -1.39 -24.51 -5.09
C PHE A 409 0.15 -24.52 -5.18
N ALA A 410 0.82 -25.01 -4.13
CA ALA A 410 2.26 -25.17 -4.09
C ALA A 410 2.73 -26.20 -5.14
N LEU A 411 2.02 -27.32 -5.26
CA LEU A 411 2.28 -28.33 -6.29
C LEU A 411 2.19 -27.73 -7.71
N GLY A 412 1.20 -26.89 -7.98
CA GLY A 412 1.10 -26.25 -9.30
C GLY A 412 2.28 -25.31 -9.60
N TYR A 413 2.81 -24.58 -8.61
CA TYR A 413 4.05 -23.81 -8.81
C TYR A 413 5.24 -24.70 -9.12
N LEU A 414 5.39 -25.84 -8.41
CA LEU A 414 6.46 -26.80 -8.68
C LEU A 414 6.38 -27.33 -10.12
N VAL A 415 5.19 -27.77 -10.55
CA VAL A 415 4.97 -28.28 -11.91
C VAL A 415 5.31 -27.22 -12.95
N LEU A 416 4.85 -25.98 -12.78
CA LEU A 416 5.13 -24.89 -13.72
C LEU A 416 6.60 -24.48 -13.73
N ALA A 417 7.24 -24.43 -12.56
CA ALA A 417 8.67 -24.14 -12.43
C ALA A 417 9.51 -25.21 -13.12
N PHE A 418 9.26 -26.49 -12.86
CA PHE A 418 9.98 -27.59 -13.52
C PHE A 418 9.70 -27.63 -15.01
N TRP A 419 8.48 -27.34 -15.46
CA TRP A 419 8.15 -27.25 -16.88
C TRP A 419 8.96 -26.16 -17.60
N MET A 420 9.10 -24.98 -16.99
CA MET A 420 9.91 -23.88 -17.53
C MET A 420 11.42 -24.19 -17.48
N LEU A 421 11.90 -24.78 -16.37
CA LEU A 421 13.30 -25.20 -16.21
C LEU A 421 13.70 -26.31 -17.18
N TRP A 422 12.80 -27.26 -17.46
CA TRP A 422 13.03 -28.35 -18.41
C TRP A 422 13.31 -27.83 -19.83
N GLN A 423 12.65 -26.74 -20.22
CA GLN A 423 12.89 -26.12 -21.50
C GLN A 423 14.25 -25.38 -21.55
N GLY A 424 14.78 -24.98 -20.40
CA GLY A 424 16.12 -24.41 -20.22
C GLY A 424 16.40 -23.20 -21.12
N ASN A 425 17.63 -23.12 -21.63
CA ASN A 425 18.06 -22.03 -22.52
C ASN A 425 17.25 -21.94 -23.82
N ASN A 426 16.66 -23.06 -24.27
CA ASN A 426 15.83 -23.09 -25.47
C ASN A 426 14.53 -22.31 -25.30
N LEU A 427 14.13 -21.92 -24.09
CA LEU A 427 12.96 -21.05 -23.87
C LEU A 427 13.23 -19.62 -24.37
N TYR A 428 14.48 -19.16 -24.34
CA TYR A 428 14.83 -17.75 -24.56
C TYR A 428 15.65 -17.52 -25.84
N THR A 429 16.28 -18.57 -26.39
CA THR A 429 16.93 -18.54 -27.71
C THR A 429 15.97 -18.87 -28.86
N MET A 430 14.66 -19.04 -28.60
CA MET A 430 13.67 -19.30 -29.65
C MET A 430 13.56 -18.12 -30.62
N LYS A 431 13.41 -18.44 -31.91
CA LYS A 431 13.04 -17.45 -32.94
C LYS A 431 11.67 -16.79 -32.69
N ASP A 432 10.77 -17.45 -31.96
CA ASP A 432 9.40 -16.98 -31.67
C ASP A 432 9.26 -16.46 -30.22
N TYR A 433 9.63 -15.21 -29.95
CA TYR A 433 9.47 -14.59 -28.61
C TYR A 433 8.02 -14.62 -28.09
N ARG A 434 7.02 -14.68 -28.99
CA ARG A 434 5.58 -14.78 -28.64
C ARG A 434 5.26 -15.97 -27.73
N LYS A 435 5.85 -17.14 -27.99
CA LYS A 435 5.59 -18.35 -27.20
C LYS A 435 6.14 -18.21 -25.79
N THR A 436 7.33 -17.65 -25.66
CA THR A 436 7.96 -17.34 -24.37
C THR A 436 7.13 -16.34 -23.57
N LEU A 437 6.68 -15.26 -24.22
CA LEU A 437 5.80 -14.25 -23.61
C LEU A 437 4.50 -14.88 -23.10
N SER A 438 3.88 -15.76 -23.89
CA SER A 438 2.63 -16.44 -23.52
C SER A 438 2.79 -17.37 -22.32
N ARG A 439 3.90 -18.13 -22.24
CA ARG A 439 4.18 -19.00 -21.09
C ARG A 439 4.42 -18.19 -19.82
N TRP A 440 5.13 -17.06 -19.93
CA TRP A 440 5.34 -16.15 -18.82
C TRP A 440 4.02 -15.55 -18.31
N ASN A 441 3.16 -15.11 -19.23
CA ASN A 441 1.84 -14.59 -18.88
C ASN A 441 0.95 -15.67 -18.25
N PHE A 442 1.09 -16.94 -18.65
CA PHE A 442 0.39 -18.05 -18.02
C PHE A 442 0.86 -18.30 -16.59
N LEU A 443 2.17 -18.18 -16.31
CA LEU A 443 2.71 -18.30 -14.96
C LEU A 443 2.24 -17.15 -14.06
N LEU A 444 2.28 -15.91 -14.56
CA LEU A 444 1.76 -14.74 -13.87
C LEU A 444 0.25 -14.84 -13.61
N PHE A 445 -0.53 -15.35 -14.58
CA PHE A 445 -1.95 -15.65 -14.40
C PHE A 445 -2.18 -16.67 -13.27
N TYR A 446 -1.40 -17.76 -13.26
CA TYR A 446 -1.48 -18.78 -12.21
C TYR A 446 -1.23 -18.18 -10.82
N THR A 447 -0.18 -17.35 -10.67
CA THR A 447 0.15 -16.68 -9.41
C THR A 447 -1.01 -15.84 -8.88
N ILE A 448 -1.60 -14.98 -9.72
CA ILE A 448 -2.71 -14.11 -9.30
C ILE A 448 -3.95 -14.92 -8.93
N VAL A 449 -4.25 -15.99 -9.68
CA VAL A 449 -5.38 -16.89 -9.40
C VAL A 449 -5.19 -17.63 -8.07
N VAL A 450 -3.98 -18.13 -7.78
CA VAL A 450 -3.66 -18.73 -6.49
C VAL A 450 -3.87 -17.73 -5.35
N MET A 451 -3.37 -16.49 -5.51
CA MET A 451 -3.58 -15.45 -4.49
C MET A 451 -5.07 -15.19 -4.26
N PHE A 452 -5.88 -15.07 -5.33
CA PHE A 452 -7.33 -14.89 -5.22
C PHE A 452 -8.00 -16.02 -4.43
N PHE A 453 -7.67 -17.28 -4.76
CA PHE A 453 -8.23 -18.42 -4.05
C PHE A 453 -7.78 -18.48 -2.59
N LYS A 454 -6.52 -18.21 -2.29
CA LYS A 454 -6.01 -18.20 -0.91
C LYS A 454 -6.69 -17.15 -0.03
N ILE A 455 -6.95 -15.93 -0.54
CA ILE A 455 -7.71 -14.93 0.23
C ILE A 455 -9.18 -15.35 0.35
N SER A 456 -9.82 -15.82 -0.73
CA SER A 456 -11.23 -16.26 -0.69
C SER A 456 -11.46 -17.41 0.29
N LEU A 457 -10.49 -18.32 0.41
CA LEU A 457 -10.51 -19.43 1.36
C LEU A 457 -10.36 -18.99 2.82
N GLN A 458 -9.95 -17.74 3.11
CA GLN A 458 -9.95 -17.22 4.49
C GLN A 458 -11.35 -17.15 5.08
N VAL A 459 -12.40 -16.90 4.27
CA VAL A 459 -13.79 -17.01 4.73
C VAL A 459 -14.06 -18.40 5.28
N VAL A 460 -13.66 -19.41 4.51
CA VAL A 460 -13.85 -20.81 4.85
C VAL A 460 -13.04 -21.19 6.10
N GLY A 461 -11.81 -20.68 6.22
CA GLY A 461 -10.90 -20.96 7.33
C GLY A 461 -11.20 -20.22 8.64
N CYS A 462 -11.67 -18.97 8.58
CA CYS A 462 -11.98 -18.15 9.75
C CYS A 462 -13.43 -18.30 10.22
N VAL A 463 -14.36 -18.60 9.32
CA VAL A 463 -15.77 -18.79 9.66
C VAL A 463 -16.07 -20.28 9.80
N PHE A 464 -15.92 -21.08 8.75
CA PHE A 464 -16.44 -22.45 8.74
C PHE A 464 -15.46 -23.53 9.26
N LEU A 465 -14.56 -23.22 10.21
CA LEU A 465 -13.53 -24.19 10.65
C LEU A 465 -14.09 -25.42 11.37
N SER A 466 -15.16 -25.27 12.16
CA SER A 466 -15.72 -26.37 12.96
C SER A 466 -16.12 -27.60 12.12
N PRO A 467 -16.89 -27.48 11.03
CA PRO A 467 -17.20 -28.63 10.17
C PRO A 467 -15.96 -29.19 9.43
N LEU A 468 -14.95 -28.37 9.14
CA LEU A 468 -13.72 -28.77 8.43
C LEU A 468 -12.78 -29.64 9.28
N ASN A 469 -12.96 -29.66 10.59
CA ASN A 469 -12.12 -30.46 11.49
C ASN A 469 -12.52 -31.95 11.55
N SER A 470 -13.63 -32.34 10.93
CA SER A 470 -14.17 -33.72 11.01
C SER A 470 -14.21 -34.43 9.64
N GLY A 471 -13.93 -35.73 9.65
CA GLY A 471 -14.09 -36.62 8.49
C GLY A 471 -13.34 -36.16 7.22
N ALA A 472 -14.06 -36.12 6.09
CA ALA A 472 -13.52 -35.71 4.79
C ALA A 472 -13.10 -34.22 4.73
N GLY A 473 -13.60 -33.38 5.64
CA GLY A 473 -13.23 -31.97 5.74
C GLY A 473 -11.74 -31.77 6.05
N CYS A 474 -11.14 -32.66 6.84
CA CYS A 474 -9.73 -32.56 7.16
C CYS A 474 -8.82 -32.78 5.95
N VAL A 475 -9.20 -33.68 5.04
CA VAL A 475 -8.47 -33.92 3.79
C VAL A 475 -8.49 -32.68 2.90
N VAL A 476 -9.66 -32.04 2.78
CA VAL A 476 -9.80 -30.77 2.02
C VAL A 476 -8.99 -29.66 2.68
N ARG A 477 -9.04 -29.57 4.02
CA ARG A 477 -8.27 -28.60 4.82
C ARG A 477 -6.76 -28.75 4.62
N GLN A 478 -6.23 -29.97 4.59
CA GLN A 478 -4.83 -30.25 4.32
C GLN A 478 -4.45 -30.00 2.85
N LEU A 479 -5.28 -30.45 1.90
CA LEU A 479 -5.02 -30.31 0.46
C LEU A 479 -4.95 -28.85 0.01
N LEU A 480 -5.85 -27.99 0.50
CA LEU A 480 -5.91 -26.58 0.15
C LEU A 480 -5.18 -25.68 1.15
N SER A 481 -4.64 -26.24 2.23
CA SER A 481 -4.02 -25.52 3.36
C SER A 481 -4.93 -24.40 3.87
N ILE A 482 -6.05 -24.77 4.50
CA ILE A 482 -7.06 -23.83 5.01
C ILE A 482 -6.85 -23.61 6.52
N ILE A 483 -6.39 -22.41 6.88
CA ILE A 483 -6.30 -21.91 8.25
C ILE A 483 -6.62 -20.41 8.24
N CYS A 484 -7.26 -19.95 9.33
CA CYS A 484 -7.44 -18.53 9.59
C CYS A 484 -6.11 -17.84 9.91
N VAL A 485 -5.75 -16.84 9.11
CA VAL A 485 -4.50 -16.07 9.27
C VAL A 485 -4.60 -15.00 10.37
N ASP A 486 -5.82 -14.51 10.64
CA ASP A 486 -6.05 -13.48 11.65
C ASP A 486 -5.85 -14.02 13.08
N GLU A 487 -4.98 -13.36 13.83
CA GLU A 487 -4.57 -13.83 15.16
C GLU A 487 -5.71 -13.77 16.18
N GLN A 488 -6.58 -12.76 16.10
CA GLN A 488 -7.69 -12.59 17.03
C GLN A 488 -8.80 -13.62 16.78
N SER A 489 -9.19 -13.79 15.52
CA SER A 489 -10.13 -14.84 15.09
C SER A 489 -9.59 -16.24 15.40
N CYS A 490 -8.28 -16.47 15.25
CA CYS A 490 -7.65 -17.74 15.61
C CYS A 490 -7.71 -18.00 17.12
N LYS A 491 -7.44 -17.00 17.97
CA LYS A 491 -7.59 -17.12 19.44
C LYS A 491 -9.03 -17.42 19.85
N ALA A 492 -10.01 -16.73 19.26
CA ALA A 492 -11.43 -16.96 19.52
C ALA A 492 -11.90 -18.35 19.07
N LEU A 493 -11.27 -18.91 18.04
CA LEU A 493 -11.60 -20.23 17.50
C LEU A 493 -10.88 -21.37 18.23
N ALA A 494 -9.74 -21.07 18.87
CA ALA A 494 -9.01 -22.01 19.71
C ALA A 494 -9.74 -22.31 21.04
N THR A 495 -10.57 -21.40 21.54
CA THR A 495 -11.41 -21.65 22.73
C THR A 495 -12.59 -22.57 22.44
N LEU A 496 -13.04 -22.62 21.18
CA LEU A 496 -14.15 -23.47 20.72
C LEU A 496 -13.73 -24.91 20.36
N ASN A 497 -12.48 -25.10 19.95
CA ASN A 497 -12.00 -26.39 19.47
C ASN A 497 -11.19 -27.13 20.54
N THR A 498 -11.69 -28.28 21.00
CA THR A 498 -10.85 -29.29 21.64
C THR A 498 -9.84 -29.81 20.62
N LYS A 499 -8.54 -29.77 20.96
CA LYS A 499 -7.43 -30.19 20.11
C LYS A 499 -7.72 -31.52 19.39
N SER A 500 -8.01 -31.46 18.09
CA SER A 500 -7.94 -32.64 17.23
C SER A 500 -6.54 -32.74 16.65
N ASP A 501 -5.69 -33.58 17.24
CA ASP A 501 -4.27 -33.72 16.88
C ASP A 501 -4.03 -34.25 15.44
N ASN A 502 -5.09 -34.67 14.72
CA ASN A 502 -4.97 -35.33 13.41
C ASN A 502 -5.08 -34.39 12.19
N CYS A 503 -5.31 -33.08 12.38
CA CYS A 503 -5.53 -32.13 11.28
C CYS A 503 -4.66 -30.86 11.38
N ILE A 504 -3.34 -31.06 11.40
CA ILE A 504 -2.37 -29.97 11.54
C ILE A 504 -2.00 -29.44 10.15
N VAL A 505 -2.00 -28.12 10.00
CA VAL A 505 -1.57 -27.39 8.80
C VAL A 505 -0.71 -26.21 9.28
N ASP A 506 0.28 -25.77 8.49
CA ASP A 506 1.16 -24.64 8.86
C ASP A 506 0.53 -23.30 8.46
N VAL A 507 0.50 -22.34 9.40
CA VAL A 507 -0.02 -20.98 9.16
C VAL A 507 0.82 -20.24 8.11
N LYS A 508 2.13 -20.51 8.03
CA LYS A 508 3.03 -19.86 7.07
C LYS A 508 2.64 -20.12 5.61
N GLU A 509 2.01 -21.27 5.35
CA GLU A 509 1.60 -21.69 4.01
C GLU A 509 0.35 -20.94 3.51
N THR A 510 -0.56 -20.64 4.44
CA THR A 510 -1.86 -20.00 4.15
C THR A 510 -1.73 -18.51 3.80
N ARG A 511 -0.62 -17.88 4.21
CA ARG A 511 -0.30 -16.50 3.85
C ARG A 511 0.17 -16.44 2.40
N ILE A 512 -0.22 -15.38 1.69
CA ILE A 512 0.19 -15.15 0.29
C ILE A 512 1.58 -14.52 0.13
N GLY A 513 2.40 -14.47 1.19
CA GLY A 513 3.68 -13.74 1.17
C GLY A 513 4.68 -14.24 0.13
N PHE A 514 4.82 -15.57 0.00
CA PHE A 514 5.68 -16.16 -1.03
C PHE A 514 5.11 -15.94 -2.45
N ASP A 515 3.79 -15.94 -2.60
CA ASP A 515 3.12 -15.64 -3.87
C ASP A 515 3.38 -14.19 -4.31
N THR A 516 3.26 -13.25 -3.37
CA THR A 516 3.59 -11.83 -3.59
C THR A 516 5.05 -11.65 -3.99
N MET A 517 5.99 -12.34 -3.32
CA MET A 517 7.40 -12.30 -3.72
C MET A 517 7.62 -12.84 -5.13
N ALA A 518 7.00 -13.97 -5.49
CA ALA A 518 7.09 -14.51 -6.84
C ALA A 518 6.52 -13.53 -7.87
N LEU A 519 5.38 -12.89 -7.57
CA LEU A 519 4.77 -11.87 -8.43
C LEU A 519 5.71 -10.68 -8.66
N CYS A 520 6.39 -10.18 -7.62
CA CYS A 520 7.35 -9.07 -7.76
C CYS A 520 8.40 -9.33 -8.82
N PHE A 521 8.93 -10.55 -8.87
CA PHE A 521 9.91 -10.94 -9.87
C PHE A 521 9.29 -11.23 -11.23
N LEU A 522 8.06 -11.75 -11.30
CA LEU A 522 7.34 -12.00 -12.55
C LEU A 522 6.96 -10.71 -13.29
N GLU A 523 6.66 -9.62 -12.57
CA GLU A 523 6.33 -8.31 -13.16
C GLU A 523 7.56 -7.56 -13.68
N LEU A 524 8.77 -7.89 -13.19
CA LEU A 524 10.06 -7.33 -13.65
C LEU A 524 10.51 -7.98 -14.98
N LYS A 525 9.67 -7.85 -16.01
CA LYS A 525 9.80 -8.51 -17.31
C LYS A 525 10.68 -7.80 -18.33
#